data_AF-A0A946EAR4-F1
#
_entry.id   AF-A0A946EAR4-F1
#
_cell.length_a   1.000
_cell.length_b   1.000
_cell.length_c   1.000
_cell.angle_alpha   90.00
_cell.angle_beta   90.00
_cell.angle_gamma   90.00
#
_symmetry.space_group_name_H-M   'P 1'
#
loop_
_entity.id
_entity.type
_entity.pdbx_description
1 polymer ?
#
loop_
_entity_poly.entity_id
_entity_poly.type
_entity_poly.pdbx_seq_one_letter_code
_entity_poly.pdbx_strand_id
1 'polypeptide(L)'
;MRKLLCLYFSILLLFFGCRKESTTWDADYALPLIHTKLDIGNLLGDTNLLVHADSSLSLSIQREIYRMDVDSFFETPDTTISQIHKLLTPATLSIGPGFTFISEAEESTYSIAGAELKYFMLKGGVLNYELISYVTGPTIDSIILPCATKAGVEFSEVLYVPTSDGITPAIVAGSVDLNGYEFDLTGSNGLKYNTMTSKASSTIDPAFSSNVTISQADSIRINVSFQDISPARALGYFGNDLIEIPLDSVAIPYMENIVSGSLDIDQVQLDVTIKNGLGVDMQVNIEQLNSLNTTSIVALTHSSIGIPINLTRPMKTGWTVASEIHTESFSNSTSNLDEFLENLPKEMSYSAQLQLNPFGDVNSHGDFFNYEYPLHANINLEVPLCFAANKLTLQDTLPIQIDQDTTNIQSGSIIINAVNNFPLSAEIQVFVLEENGLFTDSIATSTTIEPAVLNLSNEVISSSTSQVILTVNKDQITRLMQTDQLLIKVVFNTANLPSMIKIMDWHDIDLNLNVILNYQHTIN
;
A
#
# COMPACT_ATOMS: atom_id res chain seq x y z
N MET A 1 -99.34 -0.93 -25.04
CA MET A 1 -97.93 -1.39 -25.20
C MET A 1 -97.09 -0.50 -26.11
N ARG A 2 -97.63 0.08 -27.20
CA ARG A 2 -96.85 0.90 -28.15
C ARG A 2 -96.31 2.25 -27.60
N LYS A 3 -96.97 2.88 -26.62
CA LYS A 3 -96.50 4.13 -25.98
C LYS A 3 -95.46 3.92 -24.87
N LEU A 4 -95.42 2.74 -24.23
CA LEU A 4 -94.40 2.41 -23.22
C LEU A 4 -93.05 2.04 -23.88
N LEU A 5 -93.10 1.44 -25.08
CA LEU A 5 -91.90 1.03 -25.83
C LEU A 5 -91.10 2.23 -26.37
N CYS A 6 -91.79 3.30 -26.80
CA CYS A 6 -91.11 4.53 -27.24
C CYS A 6 -90.47 5.30 -26.09
N LEU A 7 -91.06 5.29 -24.88
CA LEU A 7 -90.47 5.95 -23.72
C LEU A 7 -89.21 5.21 -23.23
N TYR A 8 -89.21 3.88 -23.30
CA TYR A 8 -88.03 3.06 -22.98
C TYR A 8 -86.90 3.23 -24.02
N PHE A 9 -87.23 3.39 -25.30
CA PHE A 9 -86.23 3.60 -26.36
C PHE A 9 -85.63 5.02 -26.32
N SER A 10 -86.41 6.04 -25.93
CA SER A 10 -85.89 7.41 -25.74
C SER A 10 -85.04 7.58 -24.47
N ILE A 11 -85.27 6.78 -23.42
CA ILE A 11 -84.41 6.78 -22.22
C ILE A 11 -83.11 5.99 -22.46
N LEU A 12 -83.13 4.94 -23.30
CA LEU A 12 -81.92 4.17 -23.64
C LEU A 12 -80.91 4.97 -24.50
N LEU A 13 -81.40 5.93 -25.30
CA LEU A 13 -80.56 6.83 -26.13
C LEU A 13 -79.90 7.96 -25.33
N LEU A 14 -80.31 8.21 -24.08
CA LEU A 14 -79.66 9.18 -23.19
C LEU A 14 -78.50 8.58 -22.37
N PHE A 15 -78.30 7.26 -22.43
CA PHE A 15 -77.16 6.58 -21.78
C PHE A 15 -76.02 6.18 -22.74
N PHE A 16 -76.19 6.36 -24.05
CA PHE A 16 -75.09 6.33 -25.03
C PHE A 16 -74.60 7.76 -25.30
N GLY A 17 -74.27 8.49 -24.24
CA GLY A 17 -73.40 9.65 -24.38
C GLY A 17 -72.01 9.16 -24.80
N CYS A 18 -71.45 9.75 -25.86
CA CYS A 18 -70.03 9.62 -26.19
C CYS A 18 -69.22 9.80 -24.90
N ARG A 19 -68.58 8.74 -24.40
CA ARG A 19 -67.42 8.93 -23.53
C ARG A 19 -66.40 9.64 -24.41
N LYS A 20 -66.15 10.91 -24.08
CA LYS A 20 -65.05 11.67 -24.67
C LYS A 20 -63.79 10.86 -24.34
N GLU A 21 -63.17 10.26 -25.34
CA GLU A 21 -61.86 9.64 -25.14
C GLU A 21 -60.91 10.76 -24.67
N SER A 22 -60.12 10.46 -23.64
CA SER A 22 -59.11 11.39 -23.12
C SER A 22 -58.25 11.86 -24.30
N THR A 23 -58.15 13.17 -24.49
CA THR A 23 -57.37 13.70 -25.62
C THR A 23 -55.91 13.65 -25.21
N THR A 24 -55.13 12.82 -25.92
CA THR A 24 -53.68 12.73 -25.73
C THR A 24 -52.95 13.45 -26.86
N TRP A 25 -51.92 14.22 -26.54
CA TRP A 25 -51.00 14.78 -27.53
C TRP A 25 -49.55 14.66 -27.07
N ASP A 26 -48.68 14.39 -28.03
CA ASP A 26 -47.24 14.33 -27.80
C ASP A 26 -46.63 15.71 -27.99
N ALA A 27 -45.75 16.11 -27.08
CA ALA A 27 -45.02 17.37 -27.14
C ALA A 27 -43.53 17.12 -26.94
N ASP A 28 -42.71 17.70 -27.81
CA ASP A 28 -41.24 17.65 -27.70
C ASP A 28 -40.72 18.86 -26.91
N TYR A 29 -39.92 18.61 -25.88
CA TYR A 29 -39.28 19.63 -25.06
C TYR A 29 -37.76 19.54 -25.23
N ALA A 30 -37.10 20.64 -25.60
CA ALA A 30 -35.65 20.73 -25.71
C ALA A 30 -35.07 21.56 -24.54
N LEU A 31 -34.09 21.00 -23.83
CA LEU A 31 -33.43 21.63 -22.68
C LEU A 31 -31.89 21.52 -22.82
N PRO A 32 -31.14 22.64 -22.75
CA PRO A 32 -29.69 22.58 -22.60
C PRO A 32 -29.37 22.09 -21.18
N LEU A 33 -28.53 21.07 -21.05
CA LEU A 33 -28.26 20.45 -19.75
C LEU A 33 -26.88 20.82 -19.22
N ILE A 34 -25.84 20.53 -20.00
CA ILE A 34 -24.46 20.57 -19.51
C ILE A 34 -23.54 21.01 -20.65
N HIS A 35 -22.64 21.95 -20.34
CA HIS A 35 -21.47 22.25 -21.14
C HIS A 35 -20.26 21.83 -20.31
N THR A 36 -19.39 20.98 -20.87
CA THR A 36 -18.19 20.50 -20.20
C THR A 36 -17.04 20.42 -21.19
N LYS A 37 -15.82 20.58 -20.66
CA LYS A 37 -14.58 20.43 -21.40
C LYS A 37 -13.79 19.31 -20.75
N LEU A 38 -13.32 18.34 -21.53
CA LEU A 38 -12.54 17.22 -21.04
C LEU A 38 -11.14 17.25 -21.63
N ASP A 39 -10.12 17.08 -20.80
CA ASP A 39 -8.73 16.88 -21.20
C ASP A 39 -8.24 15.47 -20.82
N ILE A 40 -6.96 15.18 -21.07
CA ILE A 40 -6.39 13.88 -20.74
C ILE A 40 -6.19 13.69 -19.22
N GLY A 41 -6.08 14.79 -18.47
CA GLY A 41 -6.03 14.79 -17.01
C GLY A 41 -7.33 14.26 -16.39
N ASN A 42 -8.47 14.52 -17.04
CA ASN A 42 -9.74 13.92 -16.65
C ASN A 42 -9.79 12.39 -16.83
N LEU A 43 -8.93 11.81 -17.67
CA LEU A 43 -8.86 10.36 -17.90
C LEU A 43 -7.77 9.68 -17.04
N LEU A 44 -6.60 10.31 -16.92
CA LEU A 44 -5.39 9.73 -16.30
C LEU A 44 -4.99 10.38 -14.97
N GLY A 45 -5.78 11.32 -14.44
CA GLY A 45 -5.51 12.04 -13.20
C GLY A 45 -4.29 12.98 -13.27
N ASP A 46 -4.50 14.25 -12.96
CA ASP A 46 -3.47 15.30 -13.10
C ASP A 46 -2.16 15.01 -12.33
N THR A 47 -2.21 14.27 -11.22
CA THR A 47 -1.03 14.03 -10.37
C THR A 47 0.03 13.12 -11.00
N ASN A 48 -0.35 12.33 -12.00
CA ASN A 48 0.57 11.40 -12.66
C ASN A 48 1.04 11.92 -14.02
N LEU A 49 0.61 13.11 -14.44
CA LEU A 49 0.99 13.70 -15.72
C LEU A 49 2.18 14.66 -15.55
N LEU A 50 3.21 14.44 -16.36
CA LEU A 50 4.34 15.35 -16.53
C LEU A 50 4.16 16.14 -17.81
N VAL A 51 4.19 17.47 -17.71
CA VAL A 51 4.17 18.38 -18.86
C VAL A 51 5.59 18.80 -19.19
N HIS A 52 6.02 18.52 -20.41
CA HIS A 52 7.35 18.88 -20.91
C HIS A 52 7.36 20.30 -21.49
N ALA A 53 8.55 20.84 -21.71
CA ALA A 53 8.71 22.21 -22.23
C ALA A 53 8.16 22.41 -23.65
N ASP A 54 7.97 21.33 -24.42
CA ASP A 54 7.36 21.31 -25.74
C ASP A 54 5.84 21.08 -25.70
N SER A 55 5.22 21.15 -24.52
CA SER A 55 3.81 20.83 -24.26
C SER A 55 3.43 19.36 -24.46
N SER A 56 4.39 18.47 -24.71
CA SER A 56 4.14 17.04 -24.70
C SER A 56 3.93 16.51 -23.29
N LEU A 57 3.24 15.37 -23.19
CA LEU A 57 2.87 14.77 -21.91
C LEU A 57 3.52 13.39 -21.73
N SER A 58 3.95 13.09 -20.51
CA SER A 58 4.28 11.73 -20.06
C SER A 58 3.43 11.35 -18.84
N LEU A 59 3.05 10.08 -18.75
CA LEU A 59 2.52 9.47 -17.53
C LEU A 59 3.70 8.98 -16.67
N SER A 60 3.80 9.45 -15.44
CA SER A 60 4.81 9.01 -14.46
C SER A 60 4.13 8.31 -13.29
N ILE A 61 4.51 7.05 -13.08
CA ILE A 61 3.98 6.20 -12.02
C ILE A 61 5.12 5.80 -11.10
N GLN A 62 5.02 6.20 -9.84
CA GLN A 62 5.99 5.89 -8.80
C GLN A 62 5.37 5.00 -7.73
N ARG A 63 6.05 3.89 -7.38
CA ARG A 63 5.59 2.92 -6.39
C ARG A 63 6.74 2.38 -5.56
N GLU A 64 6.58 2.32 -4.24
CA GLU A 64 7.48 1.55 -3.37
C GLU A 64 7.13 0.07 -3.54
N ILE A 65 8.11 -0.74 -3.94
CA ILE A 65 7.95 -2.18 -4.17
C ILE A 65 8.63 -3.02 -3.09
N TYR A 66 9.52 -2.44 -2.29
CA TYR A 66 10.11 -3.18 -1.19
C TYR A 66 10.60 -2.23 -0.13
N ARG A 67 10.39 -2.60 1.13
CA ARG A 67 11.01 -1.97 2.27
C ARG A 67 11.46 -3.08 3.21
N MET A 68 12.75 -3.12 3.47
CA MET A 68 13.30 -4.08 4.42
C MET A 68 12.76 -3.77 5.81
N ASP A 69 12.15 -4.77 6.43
CA ASP A 69 11.94 -4.78 7.87
C ASP A 69 13.18 -5.40 8.52
N VAL A 70 13.86 -4.64 9.36
CA VAL A 70 15.10 -5.09 10.00
C VAL A 70 14.80 -5.75 11.36
N ASP A 71 13.57 -5.63 11.87
CA ASP A 71 13.17 -6.24 13.13
C ASP A 71 13.29 -7.79 13.05
N SER A 72 13.13 -8.38 11.85
CA SER A 72 13.27 -9.83 11.62
C SER A 72 14.68 -10.38 11.84
N PHE A 73 15.75 -9.58 11.69
CA PHE A 73 17.13 -10.04 11.97
C PHE A 73 17.41 -10.17 13.47
N PHE A 74 16.62 -9.45 14.27
CA PHE A 74 16.81 -9.32 15.70
C PHE A 74 15.72 -10.03 16.49
N GLU A 75 14.96 -10.93 15.86
CA GLU A 75 14.07 -11.87 16.54
C GLU A 75 14.92 -12.75 17.47
N THR A 76 15.19 -12.24 18.66
CA THR A 76 15.65 -13.06 19.77
C THR A 76 14.47 -13.92 20.16
N PRO A 77 14.61 -15.26 20.26
CA PRO A 77 13.56 -16.07 20.88
C PRO A 77 13.28 -15.46 22.26
N ASP A 78 12.02 -15.42 22.72
CA ASP A 78 11.65 -14.93 24.06
C ASP A 78 12.64 -15.48 25.10
N THR A 79 13.62 -14.65 25.48
CA THR A 79 14.77 -15.13 26.23
C THR A 79 14.46 -14.92 27.69
N THR A 80 13.94 -15.96 28.34
CA THR A 80 13.79 -15.97 29.79
C THR A 80 15.10 -16.40 30.43
N ILE A 81 15.78 -15.46 31.08
CA ILE A 81 16.95 -15.69 31.94
C ILE A 81 16.40 -16.00 33.34
N SER A 82 16.56 -17.23 33.81
CA SER A 82 16.17 -17.63 35.16
C SER A 82 17.42 -17.92 35.98
N GLN A 83 17.79 -17.03 36.89
CA GLN A 83 18.90 -17.22 37.83
C GLN A 83 18.38 -17.69 39.18
N ILE A 84 18.99 -18.75 39.73
CA ILE A 84 18.70 -19.25 41.08
C ILE A 84 19.95 -19.08 41.93
N HIS A 85 19.92 -18.13 42.85
CA HIS A 85 20.99 -17.91 43.81
C HIS A 85 20.69 -18.74 45.07
N LYS A 86 21.49 -19.80 45.26
CA LYS A 86 21.49 -20.62 46.48
C LYS A 86 22.65 -20.19 47.35
N LEU A 87 22.40 -19.93 48.64
CA LEU A 87 23.49 -19.62 49.56
C LEU A 87 24.22 -20.90 49.97
N LEU A 88 25.40 -21.09 49.40
CA LEU A 88 26.28 -22.24 49.68
C LEU A 88 27.00 -22.06 51.03
N THR A 89 26.29 -22.30 52.13
CA THR A 89 26.82 -22.12 53.48
C THR A 89 26.69 -23.42 54.27
N PRO A 90 27.76 -23.93 54.91
CA PRO A 90 27.74 -25.23 55.58
C PRO A 90 26.89 -25.26 56.87
N ALA A 91 26.39 -24.11 57.34
CA ALA A 91 25.54 -23.95 58.52
C ALA A 91 24.57 -22.77 58.33
N THR A 92 23.50 -22.72 59.12
CA THR A 92 22.59 -21.57 59.18
C THR A 92 23.32 -20.31 59.63
N LEU A 93 23.25 -19.23 58.84
CA LEU A 93 23.84 -17.93 59.15
C LEU A 93 22.78 -17.00 59.72
N SER A 94 23.13 -16.29 60.80
CA SER A 94 22.33 -15.17 61.31
C SER A 94 22.90 -13.88 60.75
N ILE A 95 22.16 -13.23 59.87
CA ILE A 95 22.57 -11.98 59.23
C ILE A 95 21.74 -10.80 59.76
N GLY A 96 22.40 -9.67 59.96
CA GLY A 96 21.77 -8.46 60.47
C GLY A 96 21.11 -7.61 59.37
N PRO A 97 20.24 -6.66 59.74
CA PRO A 97 19.72 -5.64 58.83
C PRO A 97 20.84 -4.91 58.09
N GLY A 98 20.63 -4.63 56.79
CA GLY A 98 21.60 -3.96 55.92
C GLY A 98 22.74 -4.84 55.40
N PHE A 99 22.77 -6.14 55.73
CA PHE A 99 23.77 -7.06 55.19
C PHE A 99 23.40 -7.53 53.78
N THR A 100 24.31 -7.33 52.81
CA THR A 100 24.19 -7.86 51.45
C THR A 100 24.78 -9.27 51.37
N PHE A 101 23.98 -10.24 50.95
CA PHE A 101 24.36 -11.66 50.92
C PHE A 101 24.36 -12.28 49.51
N ILE A 102 23.81 -11.59 48.51
CA ILE A 102 24.03 -11.87 47.09
C ILE A 102 24.62 -10.60 46.46
N SER A 103 25.70 -10.74 45.70
CA SER A 103 26.31 -9.68 44.90
C SER A 103 27.15 -10.31 43.80
N GLU A 104 26.47 -10.92 42.84
CA GLU A 104 27.09 -11.69 41.76
C GLU A 104 26.90 -10.93 40.45
N ALA A 105 28.00 -10.81 39.68
CA ALA A 105 27.99 -10.27 38.34
C ALA A 105 28.15 -11.43 37.35
N GLU A 106 27.38 -11.40 36.28
CA GLU A 106 27.36 -12.44 35.28
C GLU A 106 27.46 -11.86 33.87
N GLU A 107 27.97 -12.70 32.97
CA GLU A 107 27.94 -12.46 31.54
C GLU A 107 27.09 -13.54 30.86
N SER A 108 26.16 -13.10 30.03
CA SER A 108 25.35 -13.98 29.19
C SER A 108 25.65 -13.69 27.73
N THR A 109 26.20 -14.67 27.03
CA THR A 109 26.44 -14.59 25.58
C THR A 109 25.30 -15.28 24.84
N TYR A 110 24.67 -14.55 23.91
CA TYR A 110 23.55 -15.01 23.12
C TYR A 110 24.00 -15.44 21.73
N SER A 111 23.40 -16.52 21.23
CA SER A 111 23.53 -16.90 19.84
C SER A 111 22.41 -16.24 19.05
N ILE A 112 22.79 -15.36 18.14
CA ILE A 112 21.91 -14.73 17.15
C ILE A 112 22.30 -15.34 15.80
N ALA A 113 21.34 -15.68 14.95
CA ALA A 113 21.56 -16.44 13.72
C ALA A 113 22.60 -15.77 12.81
N GLY A 114 23.86 -16.21 12.89
CA GLY A 114 24.98 -15.66 12.10
C GLY A 114 25.46 -14.25 12.50
N ALA A 115 24.65 -13.47 13.22
CA ALA A 115 24.97 -12.11 13.62
C ALA A 115 25.86 -12.04 14.88
N GLU A 116 26.82 -11.13 14.87
CA GLU A 116 27.75 -10.83 15.96
C GLU A 116 27.66 -9.34 16.29
N LEU A 117 26.71 -8.99 17.17
CA LEU A 117 26.38 -7.63 17.53
C LEU A 117 27.28 -7.11 18.66
N LYS A 118 27.71 -5.86 18.52
CA LYS A 118 28.48 -5.14 19.55
C LYS A 118 27.63 -4.12 20.27
N TYR A 119 26.61 -3.57 19.62
CA TYR A 119 25.77 -2.54 20.19
C TYR A 119 24.38 -2.52 19.55
N PHE A 120 23.37 -2.14 20.34
CA PHE A 120 22.10 -1.65 19.81
C PHE A 120 21.48 -0.56 20.69
N MET A 121 20.60 0.24 20.10
CA MET A 121 19.68 1.13 20.80
C MET A 121 18.26 0.70 20.49
N LEU A 122 17.37 0.66 21.47
CA LEU A 122 15.98 0.25 21.27
C LEU A 122 15.05 1.44 21.05
N LYS A 123 14.09 1.30 20.13
CA LYS A 123 12.92 2.20 20.00
C LYS A 123 11.66 1.59 20.62
N GLY A 124 11.69 0.31 20.97
CA GLY A 124 10.61 -0.43 21.61
C GLY A 124 11.12 -1.73 22.22
N GLY A 125 10.37 -2.23 23.19
CA GLY A 125 10.65 -3.47 23.91
C GLY A 125 10.42 -3.35 25.41
N VAL A 126 10.15 -4.48 26.06
CA VAL A 126 9.85 -4.54 27.49
C VAL A 126 10.76 -5.57 28.16
N LEU A 127 11.33 -5.20 29.30
CA LEU A 127 11.95 -6.12 30.24
C LEU A 127 10.93 -6.51 31.29
N ASN A 128 10.51 -7.77 31.31
CA ASN A 128 9.69 -8.34 32.36
C ASN A 128 10.60 -8.98 33.41
N TYR A 129 10.28 -8.81 34.69
CA TYR A 129 11.00 -9.45 35.78
C TYR A 129 10.05 -10.11 36.77
N GLU A 130 10.51 -11.20 37.38
CA GLU A 130 9.87 -11.89 38.49
C GLU A 130 10.93 -12.35 39.48
N LEU A 131 10.86 -11.86 40.71
CA LEU A 131 11.69 -12.27 41.82
C LEU A 131 10.88 -13.15 42.76
N ILE A 132 11.40 -14.33 43.07
CA ILE A 132 10.83 -15.32 43.99
C ILE A 132 11.84 -15.54 45.12
N SER A 133 11.49 -15.13 46.34
CA SER A 133 12.35 -15.21 47.52
C SER A 133 11.75 -16.11 48.60
N TYR A 134 12.56 -17.04 49.12
CA TYR A 134 12.22 -17.86 50.28
C TYR A 134 12.82 -17.30 51.59
N VAL A 135 13.47 -16.15 51.55
CA VAL A 135 14.16 -15.58 52.72
C VAL A 135 13.13 -15.10 53.76
N THR A 136 13.33 -15.53 55.01
CA THR A 136 12.41 -15.29 56.13
C THR A 136 12.42 -13.85 56.69
N GLY A 137 13.08 -12.92 56.01
CA GLY A 137 13.06 -11.50 56.32
C GLY A 137 12.91 -10.67 55.06
N PRO A 138 12.46 -9.41 55.18
CA PRO A 138 12.29 -8.54 54.01
C PRO A 138 13.64 -8.17 53.39
N THR A 139 13.68 -8.13 52.06
CA THR A 139 14.89 -7.79 51.29
C THR A 139 14.66 -6.56 50.41
N ILE A 140 15.75 -5.81 50.21
CA ILE A 140 15.87 -4.82 49.15
C ILE A 140 16.80 -5.44 48.12
N ASP A 141 16.23 -5.80 46.98
CA ASP A 141 16.90 -6.48 45.88
C ASP A 141 17.11 -5.51 44.71
N SER A 142 18.15 -5.74 43.90
CA SER A 142 18.39 -4.94 42.70
C SER A 142 18.75 -5.79 41.51
N ILE A 143 18.13 -5.49 40.38
CA ILE A 143 18.46 -6.00 39.05
C ILE A 143 19.19 -4.88 38.32
N ILE A 144 20.46 -5.10 38.02
CA ILE A 144 21.32 -4.12 37.36
C ILE A 144 21.80 -4.72 36.04
N LEU A 145 21.72 -3.94 34.96
CA LEU A 145 22.28 -4.30 33.66
C LEU A 145 23.36 -3.27 33.30
N PRO A 146 24.64 -3.48 33.68
CA PRO A 146 25.70 -2.52 33.40
C PRO A 146 25.92 -2.24 31.92
N CYS A 147 25.57 -3.20 31.06
CA CYS A 147 25.60 -3.01 29.62
C CYS A 147 24.50 -2.08 29.08
N ALA A 148 23.45 -1.80 29.86
CA ALA A 148 22.29 -1.05 29.39
C ALA A 148 22.25 0.34 30.02
N THR A 149 22.17 1.38 29.20
CA THR A 149 22.09 2.77 29.69
C THR A 149 21.01 3.56 28.96
N LYS A 150 20.39 4.52 29.64
CA LYS A 150 19.48 5.49 29.02
C LYS A 150 19.94 6.90 29.38
N ALA A 151 20.29 7.69 28.37
CA ALA A 151 20.93 9.00 28.54
C ALA A 151 22.17 8.96 29.47
N GLY A 152 22.95 7.88 29.38
CA GLY A 152 24.16 7.65 30.19
C GLY A 152 23.91 7.15 31.61
N VAL A 153 22.66 6.92 32.01
CA VAL A 153 22.31 6.32 33.31
C VAL A 153 22.14 4.82 33.16
N GLU A 154 22.86 4.04 33.96
CA GLU A 154 22.78 2.58 34.01
C GLU A 154 21.37 2.10 34.38
N PHE A 155 20.92 1.02 33.73
CA PHE A 155 19.69 0.34 34.12
C PHE A 155 19.84 -0.26 35.52
N SER A 156 18.93 0.13 36.42
CA SER A 156 18.85 -0.39 37.77
C SER A 156 17.41 -0.37 38.24
N GLU A 157 16.87 -1.55 38.55
CA GLU A 157 15.54 -1.72 39.11
C GLU A 157 15.68 -2.20 40.56
N VAL A 158 15.06 -1.47 41.50
CA VAL A 158 15.09 -1.77 42.93
C VAL A 158 13.77 -2.37 43.36
N LEU A 159 13.83 -3.55 43.97
CA LEU A 159 12.69 -4.35 44.37
C LEU A 159 12.61 -4.42 45.90
N TYR A 160 11.46 -4.07 46.45
CA TYR A 160 11.17 -4.23 47.88
C TYR A 160 10.40 -5.51 48.08
N VAL A 161 11.06 -6.55 48.59
CA VAL A 161 10.51 -7.89 48.69
C VAL A 161 10.07 -8.13 50.14
N PRO A 162 8.78 -8.44 50.37
CA PRO A 162 8.29 -8.68 51.71
C PRO A 162 8.83 -10.00 52.27
N THR A 163 8.66 -10.18 53.58
CA THR A 163 9.05 -11.42 54.28
C THR A 163 8.33 -12.65 53.71
N SER A 164 9.06 -13.75 53.48
CA SER A 164 8.52 -15.10 53.27
C SER A 164 8.41 -15.87 54.61
N ASP A 165 7.54 -16.88 54.68
CA ASP A 165 7.50 -17.82 55.81
C ASP A 165 8.45 -19.03 55.61
N GLY A 166 9.25 -19.04 54.54
CA GLY A 166 10.17 -20.11 54.17
C GLY A 166 9.51 -21.33 53.49
N ILE A 167 8.17 -21.35 53.36
CA ILE A 167 7.40 -22.39 52.68
C ILE A 167 6.68 -21.81 51.45
N THR A 168 6.04 -20.67 51.63
CA THR A 168 5.40 -19.85 50.60
C THR A 168 6.36 -18.72 50.23
N PRO A 169 6.89 -18.70 48.99
CA PRO A 169 7.82 -17.64 48.60
C PRO A 169 7.12 -16.28 48.52
N ALA A 170 7.86 -15.23 48.84
CA ALA A 170 7.50 -13.87 48.46
C ALA A 170 7.78 -13.68 46.96
N ILE A 171 6.81 -13.12 46.22
CA ILE A 171 6.93 -12.89 44.78
C ILE A 171 6.73 -11.41 44.50
N VAL A 172 7.67 -10.81 43.76
CA VAL A 172 7.57 -9.45 43.22
C VAL A 172 7.81 -9.52 41.73
N ALA A 173 6.87 -9.02 40.93
CA ALA A 173 6.97 -9.01 39.49
C ALA A 173 6.60 -7.62 38.94
N GLY A 174 7.16 -7.30 37.77
CA GLY A 174 6.95 -6.01 37.12
C GLY A 174 7.57 -5.99 35.73
N SER A 175 7.51 -4.82 35.11
CA SER A 175 7.98 -4.60 33.75
C SER A 175 8.59 -3.21 33.61
N VAL A 176 9.64 -3.10 32.80
CA VAL A 176 10.29 -1.83 32.46
C VAL A 176 10.30 -1.63 30.95
N ASP A 177 9.86 -0.44 30.50
CA ASP A 177 9.97 -0.02 29.11
C ASP A 177 11.44 0.24 28.74
N LEU A 178 11.92 -0.44 27.70
CA LEU A 178 13.29 -0.34 27.21
C LEU A 178 13.47 0.69 26.09
N ASN A 179 12.43 1.43 25.70
CA ASN A 179 12.57 2.48 24.70
C ASN A 179 13.64 3.51 25.09
N GLY A 180 14.58 3.75 24.17
CA GLY A 180 15.69 4.68 24.32
C GLY A 180 16.87 4.14 25.13
N TYR A 181 16.86 2.87 25.55
CA TYR A 181 18.03 2.23 26.14
C TYR A 181 19.03 1.81 25.06
N GLU A 182 20.30 2.04 25.36
CA GLU A 182 21.48 1.63 24.59
C GLU A 182 22.15 0.46 25.30
N PHE A 183 22.47 -0.59 24.56
CA PHE A 183 23.08 -1.82 25.06
C PHE A 183 24.46 -2.02 24.44
N ASP A 184 25.45 -2.22 25.29
CA ASP A 184 26.80 -2.68 24.93
C ASP A 184 26.88 -4.21 25.05
N LEU A 185 27.11 -4.89 23.93
CA LEU A 185 27.14 -6.34 23.86
C LEU A 185 28.57 -6.91 23.85
N THR A 186 29.56 -6.12 24.27
CA THR A 186 30.97 -6.52 24.19
C THR A 186 31.50 -7.21 25.45
N GLY A 187 30.62 -7.46 26.43
CA GLY A 187 30.98 -8.03 27.73
C GLY A 187 31.86 -7.10 28.57
N SER A 188 32.30 -7.58 29.74
CA SER A 188 33.08 -6.80 30.71
C SER A 188 34.48 -6.42 30.23
N ASN A 189 35.04 -7.15 29.25
CA ASN A 189 36.37 -6.89 28.71
C ASN A 189 36.37 -6.11 27.39
N GLY A 190 35.20 -5.82 26.80
CA GLY A 190 35.09 -5.09 25.54
C GLY A 190 35.51 -5.87 24.29
N LEU A 191 35.75 -7.19 24.40
CA LEU A 191 36.30 -8.01 23.32
C LEU A 191 35.33 -9.08 22.79
N LYS A 192 34.13 -9.18 23.38
CA LYS A 192 33.10 -10.13 22.96
C LYS A 192 32.10 -9.46 22.03
N TYR A 193 31.11 -10.24 21.62
CA TYR A 193 29.91 -9.82 20.91
C TYR A 193 28.73 -10.61 21.47
N ASN A 194 27.51 -10.13 21.22
CA ASN A 194 26.26 -10.69 21.75
C ASN A 194 26.31 -10.98 23.25
N THR A 195 27.11 -10.27 24.04
CA THR A 195 27.36 -10.59 25.45
C THR A 195 26.87 -9.46 26.34
N MET A 196 25.80 -9.72 27.09
CA MET A 196 25.28 -8.78 28.08
C MET A 196 25.94 -9.01 29.44
N THR A 197 26.13 -7.93 30.20
CA THR A 197 26.54 -7.97 31.59
C THR A 197 25.32 -7.72 32.49
N SER A 198 25.19 -8.50 33.54
CA SER A 198 24.11 -8.35 34.52
C SER A 198 24.66 -8.50 35.94
N LYS A 199 23.97 -7.90 36.91
CA LYS A 199 24.29 -8.04 38.33
C LYS A 199 23.02 -8.09 39.15
N ALA A 200 22.97 -9.05 40.06
CA ALA A 200 21.94 -9.13 41.09
C ALA A 200 22.55 -8.80 42.46
N SER A 201 21.80 -8.08 43.28
CA SER A 201 22.16 -7.92 44.69
C SER A 201 20.96 -8.07 45.60
N SER A 202 21.17 -8.73 46.74
CA SER A 202 20.14 -8.91 47.77
C SER A 202 20.64 -8.50 49.14
N THR A 203 19.90 -7.59 49.76
CA THR A 203 20.25 -6.98 51.06
C THR A 203 19.06 -7.10 52.00
N ILE A 204 19.29 -7.53 53.25
CA ILE A 204 18.23 -7.49 54.27
C ILE A 204 17.85 -6.03 54.52
N ASP A 205 16.54 -5.73 54.49
CA ASP A 205 16.04 -4.36 54.66
C ASP A 205 16.68 -3.73 55.91
N PRO A 206 17.44 -2.61 55.77
CA PRO A 206 18.04 -1.90 56.90
C PRO A 206 17.03 -1.44 57.96
N ALA A 207 15.76 -1.27 57.59
CA ALA A 207 14.68 -0.91 58.52
C ALA A 207 14.15 -2.10 59.32
N PHE A 208 14.54 -3.34 58.99
CA PHE A 208 14.14 -4.53 59.73
C PHE A 208 14.78 -4.56 61.12
N SER A 209 14.04 -5.03 62.13
CA SER A 209 14.43 -4.88 63.55
C SER A 209 15.13 -6.09 64.16
N SER A 210 15.22 -7.20 63.42
CA SER A 210 15.76 -8.47 63.91
C SER A 210 16.72 -9.10 62.91
N ASN A 211 17.63 -9.93 63.40
CA ASN A 211 18.45 -10.75 62.51
C ASN A 211 17.58 -11.79 61.80
N VAL A 212 17.95 -12.08 60.56
CA VAL A 212 17.32 -13.10 59.72
C VAL A 212 18.21 -14.33 59.70
N THR A 213 17.61 -15.52 59.82
CA THR A 213 18.34 -16.77 59.68
C THR A 213 18.24 -17.23 58.24
N ILE A 214 19.39 -17.38 57.57
CA ILE A 214 19.47 -17.95 56.23
C ILE A 214 20.13 -19.34 56.31
N SER A 215 19.54 -20.31 55.61
CA SER A 215 19.92 -21.71 55.53
C SER A 215 20.18 -22.13 54.08
N GLN A 216 20.64 -23.37 53.86
CA GLN A 216 20.80 -23.95 52.51
C GLN A 216 19.45 -24.22 51.80
N ALA A 217 18.33 -24.19 52.53
CA ALA A 217 17.00 -24.35 51.94
C ALA A 217 16.48 -23.04 51.34
N ASP A 218 17.03 -21.89 51.75
CA ASP A 218 16.61 -20.59 51.27
C ASP A 218 17.24 -20.29 49.90
N SER A 219 16.45 -19.70 49.02
CA SER A 219 16.91 -19.28 47.69
C SER A 219 16.20 -18.00 47.25
N ILE A 220 16.90 -17.23 46.42
CA ILE A 220 16.31 -16.13 45.67
C ILE A 220 16.45 -16.49 44.20
N ARG A 221 15.33 -16.49 43.50
CA ARG A 221 15.27 -16.69 42.06
C ARG A 221 14.85 -15.40 41.39
N ILE A 222 15.60 -14.99 40.39
CA ILE A 222 15.28 -13.81 39.57
C ILE A 222 15.11 -14.30 38.14
N ASN A 223 13.90 -14.15 37.62
CA ASN A 223 13.58 -14.38 36.23
C ASN A 223 13.51 -13.02 35.53
N VAL A 224 14.22 -12.87 34.42
CA VAL A 224 14.17 -11.70 33.54
C VAL A 224 13.85 -12.18 32.14
N SER A 225 12.90 -11.55 31.45
CA SER A 225 12.65 -11.82 30.04
C SER A 225 12.53 -10.53 29.24
N PHE A 226 12.97 -10.62 27.98
CA PHE A 226 12.86 -9.55 27.00
C PHE A 226 11.73 -9.88 26.04
N GLN A 227 10.86 -8.91 25.78
CA GLN A 227 9.69 -9.08 24.92
C GLN A 227 9.60 -7.91 23.93
N ASP A 228 9.21 -8.21 22.69
CA ASP A 228 8.94 -7.24 21.61
C ASP A 228 10.09 -6.25 21.36
N ILE A 229 11.33 -6.75 21.39
CA ILE A 229 12.54 -5.94 21.22
C ILE A 229 12.60 -5.41 19.78
N SER A 230 12.65 -4.09 19.64
CA SER A 230 12.70 -3.43 18.33
C SER A 230 13.86 -2.41 18.31
N PRO A 231 14.94 -2.69 17.58
CA PRO A 231 16.10 -1.80 17.48
C PRO A 231 15.80 -0.51 16.71
N ALA A 232 16.25 0.62 17.25
CA ALA A 232 16.40 1.87 16.53
C ALA A 232 17.72 1.91 15.74
N ARG A 233 18.78 1.36 16.35
CA ARG A 233 20.16 1.37 15.83
C ARG A 233 20.85 0.08 16.23
N ALA A 234 21.73 -0.42 15.37
CA ALA A 234 22.59 -1.55 15.70
C ALA A 234 23.97 -1.38 15.06
N LEU A 235 24.98 -1.99 15.68
CA LEU A 235 26.35 -2.07 15.20
C LEU A 235 26.90 -3.48 15.46
N GLY A 236 27.53 -4.08 14.46
CA GLY A 236 28.10 -5.42 14.58
C GLY A 236 28.44 -6.02 13.23
N TYR A 237 28.45 -7.34 13.17
CA TYR A 237 28.36 -8.09 11.92
C TYR A 237 26.95 -8.68 11.83
N PHE A 238 26.24 -8.45 10.73
CA PHE A 238 24.83 -8.87 10.60
C PHE A 238 24.64 -10.25 9.94
N GLY A 239 25.69 -11.06 9.90
CA GLY A 239 25.62 -12.38 9.27
C GLY A 239 25.76 -12.34 7.75
N ASN A 240 25.60 -13.51 7.13
CA ASN A 240 25.66 -13.72 5.68
C ASN A 240 24.34 -14.33 5.21
N ASP A 241 23.22 -13.68 5.52
CA ASP A 241 21.92 -14.23 5.23
C ASP A 241 21.51 -13.98 3.78
N LEU A 242 20.81 -14.97 3.22
CA LEU A 242 20.14 -14.89 1.93
C LEU A 242 18.66 -14.69 2.18
N ILE A 243 18.14 -13.54 1.76
CA ILE A 243 16.78 -13.10 1.99
C ILE A 243 16.04 -13.18 0.68
N GLU A 244 15.03 -14.05 0.66
CA GLU A 244 14.12 -14.17 -0.48
C GLU A 244 13.04 -13.09 -0.39
N ILE A 245 12.90 -12.29 -1.44
CA ILE A 245 11.77 -11.39 -1.63
C ILE A 245 10.77 -12.19 -2.49
N PRO A 246 9.69 -12.73 -1.88
CA PRO A 246 8.75 -13.57 -2.61
C PRO A 246 8.07 -12.80 -3.72
N LEU A 247 7.52 -13.53 -4.69
CA LEU A 247 6.74 -12.93 -5.77
C LEU A 247 5.58 -12.11 -5.20
N ASP A 248 5.58 -10.83 -5.52
CA ASP A 248 4.54 -9.87 -5.16
C ASP A 248 4.19 -9.00 -6.38
N SER A 249 3.11 -8.22 -6.31
CA SER A 249 2.66 -7.37 -7.40
C SER A 249 2.21 -5.98 -6.98
N VAL A 250 2.30 -5.06 -7.93
CA VAL A 250 1.87 -3.67 -7.79
C VAL A 250 0.95 -3.29 -8.95
N ALA A 251 -0.18 -2.68 -8.62
CA ALA A 251 -1.14 -2.20 -9.61
C ALA A 251 -0.58 -1.02 -10.41
N ILE A 252 -0.81 -1.05 -11.72
CA ILE A 252 -0.53 0.06 -12.63
C ILE A 252 -1.83 0.84 -12.80
N PRO A 253 -1.93 2.07 -12.26
CA PRO A 253 -3.16 2.86 -12.34
C PRO A 253 -3.68 3.03 -13.77
N TYR A 254 -5.00 3.16 -13.90
CA TYR A 254 -5.74 3.38 -15.16
C TYR A 254 -5.80 2.19 -16.11
N MET A 255 -4.88 1.22 -15.99
CA MET A 255 -4.86 0.02 -16.82
C MET A 255 -6.04 -0.92 -16.52
N GLU A 256 -6.63 -0.85 -15.32
CA GLU A 256 -7.83 -1.59 -14.94
C GLU A 256 -9.06 -1.27 -15.81
N ASN A 257 -9.12 -0.03 -16.34
CA ASN A 257 -10.22 0.45 -17.17
C ASN A 257 -10.09 0.02 -18.63
N ILE A 258 -8.92 -0.47 -19.05
CA ILE A 258 -8.69 -0.93 -20.42
C ILE A 258 -9.17 -2.38 -20.53
N VAL A 259 -10.16 -2.63 -21.39
CA VAL A 259 -10.81 -3.95 -21.52
C VAL A 259 -10.49 -4.67 -22.82
N SER A 260 -10.11 -3.95 -23.89
CA SER A 260 -9.67 -4.56 -25.16
C SER A 260 -8.99 -3.54 -26.07
N GLY A 261 -8.50 -4.02 -27.21
CA GLY A 261 -7.77 -3.22 -28.20
C GLY A 261 -6.26 -3.42 -28.11
N SER A 262 -5.52 -2.59 -28.84
CA SER A 262 -4.07 -2.53 -28.76
C SER A 262 -3.58 -1.09 -28.69
N LEU A 263 -2.43 -0.95 -28.04
CA LEU A 263 -1.68 0.28 -27.91
C LEU A 263 -0.25 -0.03 -28.36
N ASP A 264 0.32 0.83 -29.19
CA ASP A 264 1.70 0.80 -29.65
C ASP A 264 2.37 2.09 -29.18
N ILE A 265 3.40 2.00 -28.34
CA ILE A 265 3.93 3.12 -27.56
C ILE A 265 5.34 3.47 -28.07
N ASP A 266 5.68 4.75 -28.14
CA ASP A 266 6.97 5.18 -28.70
C ASP A 266 8.21 4.73 -27.90
N GLN A 267 8.49 5.40 -26.77
CA GLN A 267 9.69 5.15 -25.97
C GLN A 267 9.35 5.15 -24.49
N VAL A 268 9.44 4.00 -23.85
CA VAL A 268 9.09 3.83 -22.44
C VAL A 268 10.35 3.66 -21.60
N GLN A 269 10.30 4.19 -20.38
CA GLN A 269 11.39 4.09 -19.42
C GLN A 269 10.86 3.54 -18.11
N LEU A 270 11.51 2.50 -17.60
CA LEU A 270 11.24 1.92 -16.29
C LEU A 270 12.53 1.93 -15.49
N ASP A 271 12.51 2.57 -14.32
CA ASP A 271 13.64 2.58 -13.41
C ASP A 271 13.29 1.84 -12.12
N VAL A 272 14.12 0.87 -11.74
CA VAL A 272 14.13 0.26 -10.41
C VAL A 272 15.23 0.93 -9.60
N THR A 273 14.84 1.73 -8.61
CA THR A 273 15.76 2.47 -7.76
C THR A 273 15.82 1.86 -6.37
N ILE A 274 16.99 1.38 -5.97
CA ILE A 274 17.27 0.83 -4.64
C ILE A 274 18.02 1.89 -3.83
N LYS A 275 17.40 2.36 -2.76
CA LYS A 275 18.02 3.28 -1.81
C LYS A 275 18.49 2.52 -0.59
N ASN A 276 19.80 2.47 -0.40
CA ASN A 276 20.47 1.72 0.63
C ASN A 276 20.94 2.61 1.78
N GLY A 277 20.28 2.52 2.94
CA GLY A 277 20.76 3.11 4.20
C GLY A 277 21.36 2.08 5.18
N LEU A 278 21.39 0.80 4.81
CA LEU A 278 21.95 -0.27 5.62
C LEU A 278 23.46 -0.37 5.36
N GLY A 279 24.25 -0.21 6.42
CA GLY A 279 25.72 -0.25 6.36
C GLY A 279 26.29 -1.66 6.24
N VAL A 280 25.82 -2.44 5.29
CA VAL A 280 26.21 -3.84 5.06
C VAL A 280 26.68 -3.97 3.61
N ASP A 281 27.67 -4.82 3.34
CA ASP A 281 28.00 -5.16 1.96
C ASP A 281 26.88 -6.04 1.39
N MET A 282 26.27 -5.65 0.28
CA MET A 282 25.05 -6.30 -0.21
C MET A 282 25.09 -6.62 -1.69
N GLN A 283 24.46 -7.73 -2.04
CA GLN A 283 24.21 -8.12 -3.41
C GLN A 283 22.71 -8.37 -3.62
N VAL A 284 22.12 -7.74 -4.63
CA VAL A 284 20.72 -7.93 -5.02
C VAL A 284 20.67 -8.64 -6.36
N ASN A 285 19.84 -9.66 -6.48
CA ASN A 285 19.50 -10.30 -7.74
C ASN A 285 18.01 -10.05 -8.00
N ILE A 286 17.69 -9.24 -9.03
CA ILE A 286 16.30 -9.11 -9.50
C ILE A 286 16.00 -10.37 -10.30
N GLU A 287 15.19 -11.27 -9.75
CA GLU A 287 14.95 -12.57 -10.38
C GLU A 287 13.97 -12.45 -11.54
N GLN A 288 12.87 -11.72 -11.33
CA GLN A 288 11.79 -11.60 -12.29
C GLN A 288 11.10 -10.24 -12.18
N LEU A 289 10.71 -9.71 -13.34
CA LEU A 289 9.76 -8.61 -13.49
C LEU A 289 8.76 -9.04 -14.57
N ASN A 290 7.47 -9.10 -14.27
CA ASN A 290 6.46 -9.55 -15.23
C ASN A 290 5.30 -8.56 -15.34
N SER A 291 4.83 -8.38 -16.56
CA SER A 291 3.62 -7.66 -16.93
C SER A 291 2.45 -8.63 -16.85
N LEU A 292 1.46 -8.32 -16.00
CA LEU A 292 0.29 -9.16 -15.76
C LEU A 292 -0.97 -8.53 -16.35
N ASN A 293 -1.46 -9.11 -17.44
CA ASN A 293 -2.81 -8.89 -17.95
C ASN A 293 -3.71 -10.03 -17.45
N THR A 294 -5.03 -9.84 -17.53
CA THR A 294 -6.07 -10.83 -17.24
C THR A 294 -5.87 -12.14 -18.03
N THR A 295 -5.27 -12.09 -19.22
CA THR A 295 -5.13 -13.26 -20.11
C THR A 295 -3.70 -13.64 -20.47
N SER A 296 -2.71 -12.80 -20.13
CA SER A 296 -1.34 -12.94 -20.62
C SER A 296 -0.32 -12.41 -19.62
N ILE A 297 0.83 -13.06 -19.59
CA ILE A 297 2.00 -12.67 -18.80
C ILE A 297 3.15 -12.47 -19.76
N VAL A 298 3.80 -11.31 -19.69
CA VAL A 298 5.03 -11.00 -20.45
C VAL A 298 6.15 -10.72 -19.47
N ALA A 299 7.21 -11.53 -19.51
CA ALA A 299 8.40 -11.33 -18.68
C ALA A 299 9.27 -10.23 -19.29
N LEU A 300 9.77 -9.32 -18.46
CA LEU A 300 10.77 -8.35 -18.86
C LEU A 300 12.12 -9.05 -19.04
N THR A 301 12.80 -8.72 -20.13
CA THR A 301 14.10 -9.27 -20.48
C THR A 301 15.12 -8.15 -20.47
N HIS A 302 16.18 -8.31 -19.69
CA HIS A 302 17.29 -7.36 -19.57
C HIS A 302 18.52 -8.10 -19.08
N SER A 303 19.71 -7.58 -19.39
CA SER A 303 20.96 -8.23 -19.01
C SER A 303 21.22 -8.27 -17.50
N SER A 304 20.57 -7.41 -16.71
CA SER A 304 20.68 -7.42 -15.24
C SER A 304 19.68 -8.33 -14.53
N ILE A 305 18.65 -8.84 -15.21
CA ILE A 305 17.67 -9.75 -14.61
C ILE A 305 18.28 -11.15 -14.49
N GLY A 306 18.18 -11.75 -13.30
CA GLY A 306 18.80 -13.03 -12.94
C GLY A 306 20.30 -12.94 -12.73
N ILE A 307 20.89 -11.74 -12.71
CA ILE A 307 22.30 -11.51 -12.45
C ILE A 307 22.47 -10.74 -11.12
N PRO A 308 23.39 -11.17 -10.23
CA PRO A 308 23.64 -10.45 -9.00
C PRO A 308 24.30 -9.08 -9.22
N ILE A 309 23.76 -8.06 -8.55
CA ILE A 309 24.16 -6.65 -8.58
C ILE A 309 24.74 -6.29 -7.20
N ASN A 310 25.99 -5.82 -7.16
CA ASN A 310 26.59 -5.34 -5.91
C ASN A 310 26.13 -3.92 -5.62
N LEU A 311 25.59 -3.69 -4.42
CA LEU A 311 25.19 -2.35 -3.98
C LEU A 311 26.35 -1.64 -3.28
N THR A 312 26.45 -0.33 -3.48
CA THR A 312 27.41 0.49 -2.74
C THR A 312 27.02 0.54 -1.27
N ARG A 313 27.99 0.28 -0.38
CA ARG A 313 27.82 0.39 1.07
C ARG A 313 27.77 1.87 1.49
N PRO A 314 26.76 2.29 2.27
CA PRO A 314 26.65 3.67 2.71
C PRO A 314 27.72 4.01 3.77
N MET A 315 28.02 5.31 3.86
CA MET A 315 28.86 5.87 4.92
C MET A 315 28.01 6.49 6.02
N LYS A 316 28.58 6.62 7.24
CA LYS A 316 27.94 7.34 8.34
C LYS A 316 28.90 8.25 9.09
N THR A 317 28.37 9.35 9.63
CA THR A 317 29.05 10.19 10.63
C THR A 317 28.25 10.16 11.92
N GLY A 318 28.79 9.52 12.95
CA GLY A 318 27.98 9.15 14.13
C GLY A 318 26.88 8.14 13.73
N TRP A 319 25.63 8.56 13.89
CA TRP A 319 24.43 7.79 13.48
C TRP A 319 23.69 8.38 12.29
N THR A 320 24.17 9.50 11.72
CA THR A 320 23.65 10.05 10.47
C THR A 320 24.24 9.28 9.30
N VAL A 321 23.39 8.69 8.46
CA VAL A 321 23.79 7.87 7.32
C VAL A 321 23.65 8.68 6.02
N ALA A 322 24.67 8.60 5.17
CA ALA A 322 24.59 9.02 3.78
C ALA A 322 24.15 7.80 2.94
N SER A 323 22.84 7.67 2.70
CA SER A 323 22.30 6.57 1.91
C SER A 323 22.81 6.60 0.47
N GLU A 324 23.12 5.43 -0.07
CA GLU A 324 23.51 5.24 -1.46
C GLU A 324 22.29 4.90 -2.32
N ILE A 325 22.32 5.28 -3.59
CA ILE A 325 21.24 5.01 -4.54
C ILE A 325 21.82 4.23 -5.72
N HIS A 326 21.22 3.09 -6.02
CA HIS A 326 21.47 2.31 -7.22
C HIS A 326 20.23 2.32 -8.11
N THR A 327 20.39 2.51 -9.42
CA THR A 327 19.28 2.53 -10.37
C THR A 327 19.56 1.56 -11.51
N GLU A 328 18.65 0.61 -11.71
CA GLU A 328 18.56 -0.22 -12.90
C GLU A 328 17.51 0.36 -13.84
N SER A 329 17.91 0.65 -15.07
CA SER A 329 17.09 1.34 -16.07
C SER A 329 16.78 0.42 -17.25
N PHE A 330 15.50 0.27 -17.55
CA PHE A 330 14.97 -0.53 -18.63
C PHE A 330 14.30 0.38 -19.66
N SER A 331 14.66 0.21 -20.93
CA SER A 331 14.11 0.98 -22.04
C SER A 331 13.88 0.06 -23.25
N ASN A 332 13.21 0.54 -24.28
CA ASN A 332 13.06 -0.17 -25.56
C ASN A 332 14.42 -0.52 -26.21
N SER A 333 15.50 0.22 -25.86
CA SER A 333 16.84 -0.01 -26.39
C SER A 333 17.63 -1.09 -25.65
N THR A 334 17.27 -1.38 -24.40
CA THR A 334 17.99 -2.32 -23.52
C THR A 334 17.18 -3.56 -23.16
N SER A 335 15.86 -3.54 -23.39
CA SER A 335 14.90 -4.56 -22.95
C SER A 335 13.69 -4.64 -23.89
N ASN A 336 12.82 -5.63 -23.67
CA ASN A 336 11.50 -5.72 -24.33
C ASN A 336 10.41 -4.91 -23.60
N LEU A 337 10.76 -3.76 -23.00
CA LEU A 337 9.82 -2.96 -22.19
C LEU A 337 8.59 -2.49 -22.99
N ASP A 338 8.72 -2.35 -24.31
CA ASP A 338 7.63 -2.04 -25.21
C ASP A 338 6.54 -3.12 -25.18
N GLU A 339 6.89 -4.34 -25.61
CA GLU A 339 6.03 -5.54 -25.56
C GLU A 339 5.47 -5.77 -24.15
N PHE A 340 6.28 -5.50 -23.12
CA PHE A 340 5.89 -5.60 -21.73
C PHE A 340 4.72 -4.67 -21.38
N LEU A 341 4.71 -3.41 -21.84
CA LEU A 341 3.61 -2.46 -21.60
C LEU A 341 2.47 -2.59 -22.60
N GLU A 342 2.75 -2.96 -23.85
CA GLU A 342 1.73 -3.27 -24.86
C GLU A 342 0.88 -4.50 -24.50
N ASN A 343 1.38 -5.34 -23.59
CA ASN A 343 0.56 -6.36 -22.92
C ASN A 343 -0.57 -5.76 -22.07
N LEU A 344 -0.69 -4.43 -21.95
CA LEU A 344 -1.70 -3.70 -21.17
C LEU A 344 -1.84 -4.26 -19.74
N PRO A 345 -0.74 -4.31 -18.97
CA PRO A 345 -0.75 -4.91 -17.64
C PRO A 345 -1.62 -4.14 -16.66
N LYS A 346 -2.48 -4.85 -15.93
CA LYS A 346 -3.16 -4.30 -14.74
C LYS A 346 -2.23 -4.24 -13.54
N GLU A 347 -1.29 -5.19 -13.48
CA GLU A 347 -0.30 -5.29 -12.42
C GLU A 347 1.08 -5.59 -13.01
N MET A 348 2.11 -5.15 -12.30
CA MET A 348 3.48 -5.62 -12.47
C MET A 348 3.84 -6.51 -11.30
N SER A 349 4.33 -7.71 -11.56
CA SER A 349 4.89 -8.57 -10.50
C SER A 349 6.40 -8.58 -10.50
N TYR A 350 6.99 -8.80 -9.34
CA TYR A 350 8.42 -8.78 -9.11
C TYR A 350 8.82 -9.83 -8.07
N SER A 351 10.00 -10.42 -8.24
CA SER A 351 10.69 -11.18 -7.19
C SER A 351 12.19 -10.87 -7.23
N ALA A 352 12.83 -10.99 -6.08
CA ALA A 352 14.24 -10.68 -5.93
C ALA A 352 14.86 -11.47 -4.80
N GLN A 353 16.18 -11.50 -4.77
CA GLN A 353 16.95 -12.11 -3.70
C GLN A 353 18.00 -11.11 -3.24
N LEU A 354 18.15 -10.95 -1.92
CA LEU A 354 19.13 -10.08 -1.30
C LEU A 354 20.09 -10.90 -0.45
N GLN A 355 21.39 -10.77 -0.70
CA GLN A 355 22.43 -11.39 0.11
C GLN A 355 23.17 -10.35 0.93
N LEU A 356 23.22 -10.55 2.25
CA LEU A 356 24.02 -9.75 3.17
C LEU A 356 25.44 -10.30 3.28
N ASN A 357 26.40 -9.39 3.40
CA ASN A 357 27.84 -9.65 3.54
C ASN A 357 28.35 -10.80 2.67
N PRO A 358 28.17 -10.80 1.34
CA PRO A 358 28.54 -11.93 0.47
C PRO A 358 30.02 -12.34 0.58
N PHE A 359 30.87 -11.47 1.14
CA PHE A 359 32.29 -11.69 1.38
C PHE A 359 32.66 -11.99 2.85
N GLY A 360 31.67 -12.17 3.73
CA GLY A 360 31.84 -12.34 5.17
C GLY A 360 32.17 -11.03 5.89
N ASP A 361 32.67 -11.12 7.13
CA ASP A 361 33.08 -9.95 7.93
C ASP A 361 34.42 -9.37 7.43
N VAL A 362 34.35 -8.55 6.39
CA VAL A 362 35.50 -7.81 5.85
C VAL A 362 35.72 -6.46 6.54
N ASN A 363 34.78 -6.04 7.39
CA ASN A 363 34.74 -4.71 8.01
C ASN A 363 34.94 -4.72 9.53
N SER A 364 35.36 -5.86 10.12
CA SER A 364 35.62 -6.01 11.57
C SER A 364 34.43 -5.66 12.45
N HIS A 365 33.25 -6.20 12.11
CA HIS A 365 31.94 -5.88 12.73
C HIS A 365 31.56 -4.42 12.58
N GLY A 366 31.92 -3.83 11.44
CA GLY A 366 31.64 -2.44 11.10
C GLY A 366 30.23 -2.21 10.55
N ASP A 367 29.41 -3.25 10.43
CA ASP A 367 28.06 -3.14 9.91
C ASP A 367 27.20 -2.32 10.83
N PHE A 368 26.29 -1.54 10.24
CA PHE A 368 25.43 -0.66 11.00
C PHE A 368 24.03 -0.59 10.42
N PHE A 369 23.09 -0.37 11.34
CA PHE A 369 21.70 -0.10 11.04
C PHE A 369 21.25 1.16 11.78
N ASN A 370 20.42 1.97 11.11
CA ASN A 370 19.63 3.03 11.72
C ASN A 370 18.25 3.04 11.06
N TYR A 371 17.20 2.89 11.86
CA TYR A 371 15.80 2.84 11.43
C TYR A 371 15.36 4.07 10.61
N GLU A 372 15.99 5.23 10.80
CA GLU A 372 15.71 6.45 10.04
C GLU A 372 16.18 6.38 8.57
N TYR A 373 17.02 5.40 8.21
CA TYR A 373 17.63 5.24 6.89
C TYR A 373 17.40 3.80 6.38
N PRO A 374 16.17 3.45 5.96
CA PRO A 374 15.83 2.08 5.56
C PRO A 374 16.43 1.72 4.20
N LEU A 375 16.66 0.43 3.99
CA LEU A 375 16.79 -0.15 2.65
C LEU A 375 15.39 -0.28 2.03
N HIS A 376 15.17 0.36 0.89
CA HIS A 376 13.92 0.25 0.15
C HIS A 376 14.15 0.37 -1.35
N ALA A 377 13.22 -0.16 -2.13
CA ALA A 377 13.22 -0.10 -3.57
C ALA A 377 11.93 0.53 -4.11
N ASN A 378 12.07 1.34 -5.14
CA ASN A 378 10.97 1.98 -5.84
C ASN A 378 11.04 1.64 -7.33
N ILE A 379 9.87 1.56 -7.95
CA ILE A 379 9.70 1.57 -9.39
C ILE A 379 9.23 2.96 -9.82
N ASN A 380 9.85 3.49 -10.87
CA ASN A 380 9.38 4.66 -11.60
C ASN A 380 9.17 4.28 -13.07
N LEU A 381 7.92 4.27 -13.50
CA LEU A 381 7.55 4.03 -14.90
C LEU A 381 7.16 5.37 -15.53
N GLU A 382 7.88 5.75 -16.60
CA GLU A 382 7.55 6.90 -17.43
C GLU A 382 7.11 6.44 -18.83
N VAL A 383 5.88 6.79 -19.19
CA VAL A 383 5.26 6.45 -20.47
C VAL A 383 4.90 7.75 -21.20
N PRO A 384 5.57 8.12 -22.29
CA PRO A 384 5.16 9.28 -23.06
C PRO A 384 3.77 9.03 -23.65
N LEU A 385 2.93 10.07 -23.70
CA LEU A 385 1.65 10.02 -24.41
C LEU A 385 1.87 10.22 -25.92
N CYS A 386 2.77 9.41 -26.47
CA CYS A 386 3.08 9.27 -27.87
C CYS A 386 2.83 7.82 -28.27
N PHE A 387 1.74 7.56 -28.98
CA PHE A 387 1.27 6.19 -29.22
C PHE A 387 0.39 6.07 -30.46
N ALA A 388 0.17 4.82 -30.90
CA ALA A 388 -0.84 4.42 -31.86
C ALA A 388 -1.87 3.51 -31.17
N ALA A 389 -3.15 3.86 -31.25
CA ALA A 389 -4.23 3.11 -30.62
C ALA A 389 -5.13 2.48 -31.69
N ASN A 390 -5.43 1.19 -31.55
CA ASN A 390 -6.34 0.47 -32.43
C ASN A 390 -7.41 -0.23 -31.60
N LYS A 391 -8.64 0.31 -31.68
CA LYS A 391 -9.80 -0.12 -30.90
C LYS A 391 -9.52 -0.18 -29.39
N LEU A 392 -8.67 0.71 -28.88
CA LEU A 392 -8.35 0.77 -27.46
C LEU A 392 -9.64 1.13 -26.71
N THR A 393 -10.19 0.15 -26.00
CA THR A 393 -11.51 0.25 -25.39
C THR A 393 -11.36 0.44 -23.90
N LEU A 394 -11.77 1.59 -23.42
CA LEU A 394 -11.89 1.89 -22.00
C LEU A 394 -13.34 1.69 -21.56
N GLN A 395 -13.52 1.18 -20.35
CA GLN A 395 -14.82 0.93 -19.76
C GLN A 395 -14.83 1.43 -18.31
N ASP A 396 -15.86 2.20 -17.95
CA ASP A 396 -16.07 2.69 -16.58
C ASP A 396 -17.57 2.78 -16.24
N THR A 397 -17.90 2.83 -14.95
CA THR A 397 -19.25 3.03 -14.44
C THR A 397 -19.46 4.44 -13.94
N LEU A 398 -20.49 5.14 -14.45
CA LEU A 398 -20.89 6.44 -13.93
C LEU A 398 -22.08 6.30 -12.97
N PRO A 399 -22.03 6.92 -11.78
CA PRO A 399 -23.20 7.02 -10.93
C PRO A 399 -24.23 7.95 -11.58
N ILE A 400 -25.51 7.58 -11.50
CA ILE A 400 -26.63 8.41 -11.95
C ILE A 400 -27.75 8.36 -10.93
N GLN A 401 -28.36 9.51 -10.65
CA GLN A 401 -29.58 9.61 -9.84
C GLN A 401 -30.55 10.55 -10.54
N ILE A 402 -31.77 10.07 -10.80
CA ILE A 402 -32.82 10.84 -11.46
C ILE A 402 -34.02 10.91 -10.53
N ASP A 403 -34.20 12.07 -9.87
CA ASP A 403 -35.27 12.29 -8.86
C ASP A 403 -36.53 12.97 -9.45
N GLN A 404 -36.81 12.78 -10.75
CA GLN A 404 -37.89 13.47 -11.46
C GLN A 404 -39.04 12.51 -11.84
N ASP A 405 -40.29 13.00 -11.83
CA ASP A 405 -41.43 12.22 -12.32
C ASP A 405 -41.41 12.16 -13.86
N THR A 406 -41.07 10.99 -14.39
CA THR A 406 -40.94 10.72 -15.83
C THR A 406 -42.10 9.90 -16.40
N THR A 407 -43.17 9.64 -15.64
CA THR A 407 -44.26 8.71 -16.00
C THR A 407 -44.90 8.95 -17.37
N ASN A 408 -44.92 10.19 -17.84
CA ASN A 408 -45.52 10.60 -19.11
C ASN A 408 -44.49 10.75 -20.26
N ILE A 409 -43.20 10.54 -20.01
CA ILE A 409 -42.16 10.56 -21.05
C ILE A 409 -42.26 9.26 -21.87
N GLN A 410 -42.35 9.38 -23.20
CA GLN A 410 -42.45 8.25 -24.12
C GLN A 410 -41.09 7.89 -24.74
N SER A 411 -40.26 8.90 -24.98
CA SER A 411 -38.89 8.73 -25.46
C SER A 411 -38.05 9.95 -25.13
N GLY A 412 -36.73 9.80 -25.21
CA GLY A 412 -35.78 10.89 -25.04
C GLY A 412 -34.60 10.73 -25.98
N SER A 413 -34.03 11.85 -26.38
CA SER A 413 -32.77 11.91 -27.12
C SER A 413 -31.80 12.84 -26.44
N ILE A 414 -30.58 12.37 -26.21
CA ILE A 414 -29.44 13.18 -25.77
C ILE A 414 -28.63 13.48 -27.02
N ILE A 415 -28.53 14.76 -27.37
CA ILE A 415 -27.72 15.28 -28.46
C ILE A 415 -26.46 15.88 -27.84
N ILE A 416 -25.31 15.28 -28.16
CA ILE A 416 -24.00 15.73 -27.71
C ILE A 416 -23.30 16.32 -28.92
N ASN A 417 -23.13 17.63 -28.92
CA ASN A 417 -22.29 18.31 -29.90
C ASN A 417 -20.87 18.36 -29.35
N ALA A 418 -19.92 17.75 -30.06
CA ALA A 418 -18.55 17.63 -29.64
C ALA A 418 -17.62 18.44 -30.56
N VAL A 419 -16.72 19.22 -29.98
CA VAL A 419 -15.59 19.85 -30.68
C VAL A 419 -14.32 19.18 -30.18
N ASN A 420 -13.69 18.36 -31.01
CA ASN A 420 -12.55 17.55 -30.62
C ASN A 420 -11.24 18.18 -31.10
N ASN A 421 -10.34 18.46 -30.16
CA ASN A 421 -8.96 18.88 -30.40
C ASN A 421 -7.95 17.74 -30.20
N PHE A 422 -8.38 16.52 -29.85
CA PHE A 422 -7.49 15.37 -29.79
C PHE A 422 -7.22 14.77 -31.18
N PRO A 423 -6.00 14.26 -31.42
CA PRO A 423 -5.65 13.48 -32.62
C PRO A 423 -6.18 12.03 -32.59
N LEU A 424 -7.26 11.78 -31.84
CA LEU A 424 -7.90 10.47 -31.66
C LEU A 424 -9.38 10.57 -31.98
N SER A 425 -9.91 9.56 -32.66
CA SER A 425 -11.35 9.37 -32.72
C SER A 425 -11.83 8.67 -31.46
N ALA A 426 -13.08 8.93 -31.07
CA ALA A 426 -13.71 8.27 -29.93
C ALA A 426 -15.09 7.76 -30.34
N GLU A 427 -15.31 6.45 -30.19
CA GLU A 427 -16.64 5.86 -30.31
C GLU A 427 -17.23 5.65 -28.91
N ILE A 428 -18.34 6.33 -28.60
CA ILE A 428 -18.98 6.29 -27.29
C ILE A 428 -20.17 5.34 -27.34
N GLN A 429 -20.18 4.38 -26.41
CA GLN A 429 -21.29 3.47 -26.17
C GLN A 429 -21.71 3.59 -24.71
N VAL A 430 -23.02 3.67 -24.47
CA VAL A 430 -23.59 3.81 -23.13
C VAL A 430 -24.58 2.68 -22.92
N PHE A 431 -24.46 1.97 -21.81
CA PHE A 431 -25.32 0.85 -21.46
C PHE A 431 -26.05 1.16 -20.15
N VAL A 432 -27.32 0.80 -20.12
CA VAL A 432 -28.18 0.90 -18.93
C VAL A 432 -28.24 -0.47 -18.27
N LEU A 433 -28.13 -0.51 -16.95
CA LEU A 433 -28.24 -1.76 -16.19
C LEU A 433 -29.65 -2.36 -16.35
N GLU A 434 -29.72 -3.66 -16.65
CA GLU A 434 -30.99 -4.40 -16.69
C GLU A 434 -31.40 -4.98 -15.33
N GLU A 435 -32.65 -5.43 -15.21
CA GLU A 435 -33.20 -6.09 -14.00
C GLU A 435 -32.41 -7.35 -13.58
N ASN A 436 -31.69 -7.99 -14.51
CA ASN A 436 -30.84 -9.16 -14.25
C ASN A 436 -29.42 -8.80 -13.76
N GLY A 437 -29.10 -7.51 -13.63
CA GLY A 437 -27.78 -7.01 -13.25
C GLY A 437 -26.73 -7.00 -14.38
N LEU A 438 -27.14 -7.18 -15.64
CA LEU A 438 -26.26 -7.17 -16.81
C LEU A 438 -26.43 -5.88 -17.64
N PHE A 439 -25.40 -5.54 -18.41
CA PHE A 439 -25.42 -4.46 -19.41
C PHE A 439 -25.45 -5.09 -20.81
N THR A 440 -26.59 -5.00 -21.50
CA THR A 440 -26.85 -5.79 -22.72
C THR A 440 -27.05 -4.90 -23.95
N ASP A 441 -27.87 -3.85 -23.87
CA ASP A 441 -28.20 -2.98 -25.01
C ASP A 441 -27.61 -1.56 -24.87
N SER A 442 -26.81 -1.15 -25.85
CA SER A 442 -26.33 0.23 -25.96
C SER A 442 -27.48 1.15 -26.38
N ILE A 443 -27.59 2.31 -25.73
CA ILE A 443 -28.58 3.36 -26.06
C ILE A 443 -28.06 4.36 -27.11
N ALA A 444 -26.85 4.16 -27.64
CA ALA A 444 -26.22 5.06 -28.59
C ALA A 444 -26.61 4.72 -30.04
N THR A 445 -27.06 5.74 -30.79
CA THR A 445 -27.52 5.61 -32.19
C THR A 445 -26.58 6.25 -33.22
N SER A 446 -25.84 7.29 -32.83
CA SER A 446 -24.65 7.82 -33.51
C SER A 446 -23.56 7.94 -32.46
N THR A 447 -22.40 7.32 -32.69
CA THR A 447 -21.44 6.99 -31.63
C THR A 447 -20.08 7.65 -31.81
N THR A 448 -19.75 8.15 -32.99
CA THR A 448 -18.37 8.56 -33.32
C THR A 448 -18.15 10.05 -33.20
N ILE A 449 -17.08 10.41 -32.48
CA ILE A 449 -16.46 11.71 -32.49
C ILE A 449 -15.19 11.59 -33.34
N GLU A 450 -15.17 12.32 -34.45
CA GLU A 450 -14.03 12.33 -35.37
C GLU A 450 -12.78 12.93 -34.72
N PRO A 451 -11.57 12.50 -35.10
CA PRO A 451 -10.34 13.10 -34.61
C PRO A 451 -10.20 14.53 -35.14
N ALA A 452 -9.37 15.34 -34.48
CA ALA A 452 -8.96 16.63 -35.03
C ALA A 452 -8.22 16.46 -36.37
N VAL A 453 -8.23 17.50 -37.20
CA VAL A 453 -7.54 17.48 -38.50
C VAL A 453 -6.04 17.54 -38.27
N LEU A 454 -5.32 16.58 -38.87
CA LEU A 454 -3.87 16.43 -38.71
C LEU A 454 -3.10 16.91 -39.95
N ASN A 455 -1.86 17.37 -39.74
CA ASN A 455 -0.89 17.58 -40.82
C ASN A 455 -0.15 16.28 -41.20
N LEU A 456 0.82 16.37 -42.11
CA LEU A 456 1.63 15.21 -42.56
C LEU A 456 2.55 14.64 -41.46
N SER A 457 2.76 15.36 -40.37
CA SER A 457 3.53 14.95 -39.19
C SER A 457 2.63 14.45 -38.05
N ASN A 458 1.34 14.22 -38.30
CA ASN A 458 0.32 13.83 -37.32
C ASN A 458 0.09 14.86 -36.18
N GLU A 459 0.43 16.13 -36.40
CA GLU A 459 0.13 17.21 -35.45
C GLU A 459 -1.24 17.83 -35.78
N VAL A 460 -1.97 18.21 -34.74
CA VAL A 460 -3.29 18.83 -34.86
C VAL A 460 -3.17 20.25 -35.43
N ILE A 461 -3.91 20.53 -36.51
CA ILE A 461 -3.95 21.86 -37.16
C ILE A 461 -5.31 22.56 -37.03
N SER A 462 -6.40 21.80 -36.81
CA SER A 462 -7.71 22.36 -36.52
C SER A 462 -8.64 21.33 -35.87
N SER A 463 -9.56 21.78 -35.02
CA SER A 463 -10.59 20.96 -34.41
C SER A 463 -11.51 20.28 -35.43
N SER A 464 -12.09 19.15 -35.07
CA SER A 464 -13.25 18.57 -35.76
C SER A 464 -14.52 18.78 -34.93
N THR A 465 -15.68 18.76 -35.60
CA THR A 465 -16.98 18.84 -34.92
C THR A 465 -17.82 17.63 -35.25
N SER A 466 -18.36 16.96 -34.23
CA SER A 466 -19.19 15.77 -34.38
C SER A 466 -20.49 15.90 -33.59
N GLN A 467 -21.52 15.15 -33.99
CA GLN A 467 -22.76 15.06 -33.24
C GLN A 467 -23.05 13.60 -32.90
N VAL A 468 -23.04 13.31 -31.60
CA VAL A 468 -23.38 12.01 -31.03
C VAL A 468 -24.84 12.09 -30.55
N ILE A 469 -25.64 11.09 -30.88
CA ILE A 469 -27.06 11.03 -30.51
C ILE A 469 -27.31 9.73 -29.77
N LEU A 470 -27.70 9.84 -28.51
CA LEU A 470 -28.17 8.74 -27.68
C LEU A 470 -29.69 8.79 -27.64
N THR A 471 -30.37 7.69 -27.99
CA THR A 471 -31.83 7.65 -28.03
C THR A 471 -32.31 6.59 -27.06
N VAL A 472 -33.24 6.98 -26.18
CA VAL A 472 -33.84 6.10 -25.17
C VAL A 472 -35.34 5.99 -25.40
N ASN A 473 -35.83 4.76 -25.40
CA ASN A 473 -37.27 4.47 -25.42
C ASN A 473 -37.84 4.45 -23.99
N LYS A 474 -39.17 4.35 -23.87
CA LYS A 474 -39.89 4.33 -22.58
C LYS A 474 -39.38 3.26 -21.60
N ASP A 475 -39.09 2.07 -22.09
CA ASP A 475 -38.61 0.97 -21.25
C ASP A 475 -37.20 1.26 -20.72
N GLN A 476 -36.32 1.81 -21.57
CA GLN A 476 -34.98 2.25 -21.20
C GLN A 476 -35.01 3.42 -20.21
N ILE A 477 -35.93 4.38 -20.39
CA ILE A 477 -36.15 5.47 -19.43
C ILE A 477 -36.57 4.91 -18.07
N THR A 478 -37.50 3.95 -18.05
CA THR A 478 -37.94 3.31 -16.81
C THR A 478 -36.78 2.61 -16.10
N ARG A 479 -35.89 1.94 -16.84
CA ARG A 479 -34.67 1.33 -16.27
C ARG A 479 -33.65 2.36 -15.78
N LEU A 480 -33.46 3.47 -16.52
CA LEU A 480 -32.62 4.58 -16.10
C LEU A 480 -33.06 5.18 -14.75
N MET A 481 -34.36 5.15 -14.44
CA MET A 481 -34.91 5.59 -13.15
C MET A 481 -34.68 4.58 -12.01
N GLN A 482 -34.42 3.31 -12.34
CA GLN A 482 -34.27 2.21 -11.37
C GLN A 482 -32.82 1.83 -11.12
N THR A 483 -31.90 2.25 -12.00
CA THR A 483 -30.46 2.03 -11.83
C THR A 483 -29.82 3.26 -11.22
N ASP A 484 -28.83 3.01 -10.37
CA ASP A 484 -27.96 4.05 -9.82
C ASP A 484 -26.66 4.19 -10.64
N GLN A 485 -26.50 3.39 -11.71
CA GLN A 485 -25.26 3.30 -12.49
C GLN A 485 -25.50 3.15 -14.00
N LEU A 486 -24.61 3.76 -14.77
CA LEU A 486 -24.44 3.56 -16.21
C LEU A 486 -23.07 2.93 -16.46
N LEU A 487 -22.98 2.10 -17.49
CA LEU A 487 -21.69 1.66 -18.02
C LEU A 487 -21.38 2.48 -19.27
N ILE A 488 -20.22 3.10 -19.30
CA ILE A 488 -19.69 3.78 -20.49
C ILE A 488 -18.55 2.97 -21.05
N LYS A 489 -18.57 2.79 -22.36
CA LYS A 489 -17.43 2.30 -23.13
C LYS A 489 -17.02 3.36 -24.13
N VAL A 490 -15.72 3.62 -24.21
CA VAL A 490 -15.13 4.52 -25.21
C VAL A 490 -14.08 3.75 -25.97
N VAL A 491 -14.21 3.70 -27.30
CA VAL A 491 -13.25 3.05 -28.19
C VAL A 491 -12.44 4.13 -28.89
N PHE A 492 -11.13 4.18 -28.61
CA PHE A 492 -10.21 5.13 -29.24
C PHE A 492 -9.50 4.51 -30.43
N ASN A 493 -9.35 5.29 -31.50
CA ASN A 493 -8.54 4.91 -32.66
C ASN A 493 -7.69 6.09 -33.13
N THR A 494 -6.46 5.79 -33.56
CA THR A 494 -5.65 6.74 -34.33
C THR A 494 -6.02 6.67 -35.81
N ALA A 495 -6.03 7.83 -36.47
CA ALA A 495 -6.47 7.93 -37.86
C ALA A 495 -5.54 7.18 -38.85
N ASN A 496 -4.22 7.24 -38.62
CA ASN A 496 -3.20 6.83 -39.57
C ASN A 496 -2.28 5.72 -39.02
N LEU A 497 -2.83 4.55 -38.66
CA LEU A 497 -2.01 3.40 -38.23
C LEU A 497 -1.00 2.97 -39.33
N PRO A 498 0.25 2.62 -38.98
CA PRO A 498 0.82 2.49 -37.62
C PRO A 498 1.46 3.78 -37.09
N SER A 499 1.23 4.92 -37.74
CA SER A 499 1.86 6.18 -37.32
C SER A 499 1.32 6.59 -35.95
N MET A 500 2.26 6.90 -35.05
CA MET A 500 1.95 7.42 -33.73
C MET A 500 1.48 8.87 -33.79
N ILE A 501 0.69 9.23 -32.80
CA ILE A 501 0.27 10.59 -32.50
C ILE A 501 0.89 11.03 -31.17
N LYS A 502 0.99 12.34 -30.95
CA LYS A 502 1.42 12.90 -29.67
C LYS A 502 0.25 13.63 -29.02
N ILE A 503 -0.01 13.34 -27.75
CA ILE A 503 -0.96 14.09 -26.94
C ILE A 503 -0.24 15.27 -26.29
N MET A 504 -0.80 16.46 -26.47
CA MET A 504 -0.28 17.72 -25.95
C MET A 504 -1.17 18.21 -24.80
N ASP A 505 -0.61 19.01 -23.90
CA ASP A 505 -1.30 19.62 -22.74
C ASP A 505 -2.54 20.45 -23.10
N TRP A 506 -2.59 21.00 -24.31
CA TRP A 506 -3.68 21.82 -24.82
C TRP A 506 -4.75 21.01 -25.57
N HIS A 507 -4.55 19.71 -25.79
CA HIS A 507 -5.59 18.89 -26.40
C HIS A 507 -6.77 18.69 -25.43
N ASP A 508 -7.97 18.88 -25.96
CA ASP A 508 -9.21 18.81 -25.21
C ASP A 508 -10.38 18.42 -26.11
N ILE A 509 -11.51 18.10 -25.50
CA ILE A 509 -12.79 17.94 -26.17
C ILE A 509 -13.85 18.77 -25.44
N ASP A 510 -14.48 19.67 -26.18
CA ASP A 510 -15.61 20.46 -25.70
C ASP A 510 -16.91 19.73 -26.04
N LEU A 511 -17.73 19.46 -25.03
CA LEU A 511 -18.99 18.73 -25.13
C LEU A 511 -20.16 19.61 -24.69
N ASN A 512 -21.13 19.78 -25.58
CA ASN A 512 -22.38 20.48 -25.32
C ASN A 512 -23.57 19.52 -25.43
N LEU A 513 -24.17 19.22 -24.27
CA LEU A 513 -25.25 18.25 -24.12
C LEU A 513 -26.61 18.94 -24.10
N ASN A 514 -27.49 18.50 -25.00
CA ASN A 514 -28.87 18.93 -25.11
C ASN A 514 -29.78 17.72 -25.04
N VAL A 515 -30.90 17.83 -24.32
CA VAL A 515 -31.89 16.74 -24.24
C VAL A 515 -33.19 17.17 -24.88
N ILE A 516 -33.75 16.26 -25.67
CA ILE A 516 -35.08 16.34 -26.25
C ILE A 516 -35.92 15.24 -25.59
N LEU A 517 -37.01 15.61 -24.93
CA LEU A 517 -37.96 14.67 -24.33
C LEU A 517 -39.29 14.71 -25.07
N ASN A 518 -39.80 13.55 -25.45
CA ASN A 518 -41.16 13.41 -25.96
C ASN A 518 -42.10 13.07 -24.80
N TYR A 519 -43.05 13.96 -24.53
CA TYR A 519 -43.97 13.86 -23.40
C TYR A 519 -45.41 13.71 -23.90
N GLN A 520 -46.13 12.71 -23.39
CA GLN A 520 -47.54 12.51 -23.69
C GLN A 520 -48.40 13.19 -22.64
N HIS A 521 -49.09 14.25 -23.02
CA HIS A 521 -50.07 14.91 -22.16
C HIS A 521 -51.41 14.19 -22.26
N THR A 522 -52.03 13.90 -21.12
CA THR A 522 -53.40 13.37 -21.07
C THR A 522 -54.28 14.37 -20.33
N ILE A 523 -55.25 14.97 -21.02
CA ILE A 523 -56.30 15.77 -20.37
C ILE A 523 -57.58 14.95 -20.27
N ASN A 524 -58.06 14.81 -19.03
CA ASN A 524 -59.35 14.18 -18.71
C ASN A 524 -60.53 15.11 -18.95
#